data_AF-A0A925AAL5-F1
#
_entry.id   AF-A0A925AAL5-F1
#
_cell.length_a   1.000
_cell.length_b   1.000
_cell.length_c   1.000
_cell.angle_alpha   90.00
_cell.angle_beta   90.00
_cell.angle_gamma   90.00
#
_symmetry.space_group_name_H-M   'P 1'
#
loop_
_entity.id
_entity.type
_entity.pdbx_description
1 polymer ?
#
loop_
_entity_poly.entity_id
_entity_poly.type
_entity_poly.pdbx_seq_one_letter_code
_entity_poly.pdbx_strand_id
1 'polypeptide(L)'
;MKKMIITIILFVLIALGIILYKNMSTNTFTKVAKTGDEAAIVKAFLDEMIPHHQEAVDSSLKIMNNLDITNGQVRIFAANVVDTQTFEISKMENVYREYLGKEYIPTMSMTMHATTSVDLKGDKLAKKYTNDMIVHHQKAINISKDYIEILDQINKTNSNKENGLTITNSHPALDSTYELAKQIITTQTKEIEVMKGWKF
;
A
#
# COMPACT_ATOMS: atom_id res chain seq x y z
N MET A 1 -19.29 29.24 18.49
CA MET A 1 -18.62 28.42 19.52
C MET A 1 -18.73 26.91 19.26
N LYS A 2 -19.94 26.31 19.16
CA LYS A 2 -20.10 24.85 18.90
C LYS A 2 -19.39 24.34 17.63
N LYS A 3 -19.47 25.06 16.50
CA LYS A 3 -18.76 24.70 15.26
C LYS A 3 -17.24 24.69 15.42
N MET A 4 -16.68 25.62 16.20
CA MET A 4 -15.24 25.74 16.43
C MET A 4 -14.71 24.60 17.32
N ILE A 5 -15.50 24.18 18.31
CA ILE A 5 -15.19 23.04 19.18
C ILE A 5 -15.23 21.72 18.40
N ILE A 6 -16.22 21.52 17.53
CA ILE A 6 -16.31 20.33 16.66
C ILE A 6 -15.09 20.23 15.73
N THR A 7 -14.65 21.34 15.14
CA THR A 7 -13.48 21.37 14.26
C THR A 7 -12.19 20.99 15.02
N ILE A 8 -11.97 21.54 16.22
CA ILE A 8 -10.78 21.22 17.04
C ILE A 8 -10.78 19.74 17.46
N ILE A 9 -11.92 19.20 17.87
CA ILE A 9 -12.04 17.77 18.23
C ILE A 9 -11.73 16.88 17.02
N LEU A 10 -12.21 17.24 15.83
CA LEU A 10 -11.93 16.49 14.61
C LEU A 10 -10.43 16.49 14.27
N PHE A 11 -9.74 17.63 14.39
CA PHE A 11 -8.30 17.72 14.19
C PHE A 11 -7.51 16.90 15.22
N VAL A 12 -7.93 16.90 16.49
CA VAL A 12 -7.30 16.10 17.55
C VAL A 12 -7.51 14.61 17.30
N LEU A 13 -8.71 14.18 16.87
CA LEU A 13 -8.99 12.79 16.54
C LEU A 13 -8.23 12.31 15.29
N ILE A 14 -8.10 13.15 14.27
CA ILE A 14 -7.29 12.87 13.09
C ILE A 14 -5.81 12.76 13.49
N ALA A 15 -5.29 13.70 14.29
CA ALA A 15 -3.91 13.67 14.76
C ALA A 15 -3.62 12.45 15.66
N LEU A 16 -4.53 12.10 16.58
CA LEU A 16 -4.42 10.90 17.41
C LEU A 16 -4.51 9.63 16.58
N GLY A 17 -5.39 9.59 15.58
CA GLY A 17 -5.47 8.49 14.61
C GLY A 17 -4.16 8.32 13.84
N ILE A 18 -3.54 9.41 13.40
CA ILE A 18 -2.23 9.42 12.71
C ILE A 18 -1.10 8.94 13.64
N ILE A 19 -1.10 9.37 14.91
CA ILE A 19 -0.09 8.96 15.91
C ILE A 19 -0.24 7.48 16.27
N LEU A 20 -1.47 7.01 16.52
CA LEU A 20 -1.76 5.60 16.81
C LEU A 20 -1.45 4.71 15.60
N TYR A 21 -1.75 5.16 14.39
CA TYR A 21 -1.40 4.46 13.15
C TYR A 21 0.13 4.31 13.00
N LYS A 22 0.90 5.39 13.20
CA LYS A 22 2.37 5.34 13.16
C LYS A 22 2.95 4.33 14.15
N ASN A 23 2.42 4.29 15.37
CA ASN A 23 2.89 3.36 16.40
C ASN A 23 2.47 1.90 16.18
N MET A 24 1.54 1.61 15.26
CA MET A 24 1.02 0.26 15.03
C MET A 24 1.67 -0.41 13.81
N SER A 25 1.82 0.31 12.69
CA SER A 25 2.53 -0.14 11.47
C SER A 25 4.01 -0.44 11.75
N THR A 26 4.65 0.41 12.56
CA THR A 26 6.07 0.27 12.92
C THR A 26 6.39 -1.02 13.66
N ASN A 27 5.44 -1.68 14.34
CA ASN A 27 5.75 -2.82 15.22
C ASN A 27 6.22 -4.06 14.45
N THR A 28 5.69 -4.34 13.25
CA THR A 28 6.04 -5.56 12.51
C THR A 28 7.40 -5.41 11.84
N PHE A 29 7.56 -4.39 10.99
CA PHE A 29 8.81 -4.18 10.26
C PHE A 29 9.99 -3.87 11.17
N THR A 30 9.80 -3.04 12.20
CA THR A 30 10.88 -2.72 13.15
C THR A 30 11.32 -3.95 13.95
N LYS A 31 10.39 -4.86 14.28
CA LYS A 31 10.74 -6.09 15.01
C LYS A 31 11.56 -7.04 14.15
N VAL A 32 11.18 -7.21 12.89
CA VAL A 32 11.92 -8.06 11.95
C VAL A 32 13.27 -7.42 11.59
N ALA A 33 13.32 -6.11 11.39
CA ALA A 33 14.55 -5.37 11.11
C ALA A 33 15.62 -5.55 12.20
N LYS A 34 15.22 -5.63 13.48
CA LYS A 34 16.15 -5.89 14.60
C LYS A 34 16.86 -7.24 14.54
N THR A 35 16.36 -8.18 13.75
CA THR A 35 17.01 -9.50 13.59
C THR A 35 18.21 -9.44 12.64
N GLY A 36 18.32 -8.40 11.80
CA GLY A 36 19.33 -8.31 10.74
C GLY A 36 19.10 -9.28 9.57
N ASP A 37 18.03 -10.08 9.60
CA ASP A 37 17.69 -11.00 8.51
C ASP A 37 16.98 -10.24 7.38
N GLU A 38 17.75 -9.86 6.36
CA GLU A 38 17.27 -9.11 5.20
C GLU A 38 16.17 -9.86 4.43
N ALA A 39 16.27 -11.20 4.34
CA ALA A 39 15.25 -12.01 3.67
C ALA A 39 13.93 -12.02 4.45
N ALA A 40 13.99 -12.05 5.79
CA ALA A 40 12.81 -11.94 6.63
C ALA A 40 12.14 -10.55 6.51
N ILE A 41 12.93 -9.48 6.37
CA ILE A 41 12.41 -8.11 6.16
C ILE A 41 11.67 -8.00 4.83
N VAL A 42 12.27 -8.51 3.75
CA VAL A 42 11.63 -8.61 2.42
C VAL A 42 10.34 -9.40 2.53
N LYS A 43 10.39 -10.58 3.18
CA LYS A 43 9.21 -11.44 3.34
C LYS A 43 8.06 -10.72 4.04
N ALA A 44 8.34 -9.99 5.12
CA ALA A 44 7.34 -9.23 5.85
C ALA A 44 6.66 -8.17 4.97
N PHE A 45 7.41 -7.50 4.10
CA PHE A 45 6.86 -6.52 3.16
C PHE A 45 5.93 -7.17 2.13
N LEU A 46 6.37 -8.27 1.52
CA LEU A 46 5.57 -8.99 0.52
C LEU A 46 4.32 -9.61 1.14
N ASP A 47 4.42 -10.18 2.34
CA ASP A 47 3.28 -10.75 3.08
C ASP A 47 2.21 -9.73 3.43
N GLU A 48 2.58 -8.47 3.60
CA GLU A 48 1.63 -7.40 3.84
C GLU A 48 1.09 -6.81 2.52
N MET A 49 1.96 -6.60 1.52
CA MET A 49 1.62 -5.84 0.32
C MET A 49 0.86 -6.65 -0.73
N ILE A 50 1.13 -7.95 -0.88
CA ILE A 50 0.40 -8.82 -1.82
C ILE A 50 -1.10 -8.89 -1.47
N PRO A 51 -1.51 -9.29 -0.25
CA PRO A 51 -2.95 -9.35 0.06
C PRO A 51 -3.60 -7.95 0.04
N HIS A 52 -2.86 -6.90 0.44
CA HIS A 52 -3.34 -5.54 0.31
C HIS A 52 -3.62 -5.15 -1.15
N HIS A 53 -2.78 -5.54 -2.10
CA HIS A 53 -3.06 -5.27 -3.52
C HIS A 53 -4.25 -6.11 -4.02
N GLN A 54 -4.34 -7.37 -3.59
CA GLN A 54 -5.45 -8.25 -3.99
C GLN A 54 -6.82 -7.69 -3.57
N GLU A 55 -6.91 -7.05 -2.40
CA GLU A 55 -8.12 -6.35 -1.96
C GLU A 55 -8.59 -5.26 -2.93
N ALA A 56 -7.65 -4.45 -3.41
CA ALA A 56 -7.95 -3.40 -4.37
C ALA A 56 -8.37 -4.00 -5.73
N VAL A 57 -7.72 -5.07 -6.18
CA VAL A 57 -8.11 -5.78 -7.41
C VAL A 57 -9.54 -6.32 -7.30
N ASP A 58 -9.85 -7.05 -6.23
CA ASP A 58 -11.16 -7.68 -6.04
C ASP A 58 -12.30 -6.65 -5.93
N SER A 59 -12.03 -5.52 -5.26
CA SER A 59 -12.98 -4.41 -5.18
C SER A 59 -13.18 -3.76 -6.55
N SER A 60 -12.10 -3.51 -7.29
CA SER A 60 -12.12 -2.82 -8.57
C SER A 60 -12.81 -3.64 -9.67
N LEU A 61 -12.66 -4.96 -9.66
CA LEU A 61 -13.38 -5.88 -10.56
C LEU A 61 -14.90 -5.72 -10.47
N LYS A 62 -15.44 -5.48 -9.26
CA LYS A 62 -16.87 -5.25 -9.03
C LYS A 62 -17.34 -3.89 -9.56
N ILE A 63 -16.44 -2.91 -9.65
CA ILE A 63 -16.75 -1.53 -10.04
C ILE A 63 -16.61 -1.33 -11.55
N MET A 64 -15.53 -1.83 -12.16
CA MET A 64 -15.25 -1.60 -13.58
C MET A 64 -16.36 -2.13 -14.51
N ASN A 65 -17.04 -3.21 -14.10
CA ASN A 65 -18.09 -3.87 -14.88
C ASN A 65 -19.52 -3.49 -14.45
N ASN A 66 -19.69 -2.61 -13.47
CA ASN A 66 -21.02 -2.25 -12.96
C ASN A 66 -21.65 -1.11 -13.76
N LEU A 67 -22.62 -1.45 -14.62
CA LEU A 67 -23.30 -0.50 -15.51
C LEU A 67 -24.29 0.44 -14.79
N ASP A 68 -24.67 0.15 -13.53
CA ASP A 68 -25.52 1.05 -12.74
C ASP A 68 -24.74 2.30 -12.29
N ILE A 69 -23.40 2.23 -12.24
CA ILE A 69 -22.54 3.38 -12.02
C ILE A 69 -22.53 4.17 -13.32
N THR A 70 -23.09 5.37 -13.36
CA THR A 70 -23.13 6.17 -14.59
C THR A 70 -21.81 6.89 -14.83
N ASN A 71 -21.08 7.18 -13.75
CA ASN A 71 -19.79 7.85 -13.79
C ASN A 71 -18.70 6.97 -14.42
N GLY A 72 -18.54 7.07 -15.75
CA GLY A 72 -17.58 6.26 -16.52
C GLY A 72 -16.13 6.42 -16.10
N GLN A 73 -15.74 7.57 -15.56
CA GLN A 73 -14.36 7.80 -15.11
C GLN A 73 -13.99 6.88 -13.92
N VAL A 74 -14.95 6.54 -13.06
CA VAL A 74 -14.72 5.64 -11.92
C VAL A 74 -14.55 4.21 -12.40
N ARG A 75 -15.33 3.77 -13.40
CA ARG A 75 -15.20 2.44 -13.98
C ARG A 75 -13.86 2.26 -14.70
N ILE A 76 -13.42 3.27 -15.45
CA ILE A 76 -12.11 3.29 -16.13
C ILE A 76 -10.98 3.24 -15.10
N PHE A 77 -11.06 4.06 -14.04
CA PHE A 77 -10.07 4.03 -12.98
C PHE A 77 -10.00 2.67 -12.29
N ALA A 78 -11.14 2.04 -12.01
CA ALA A 78 -11.16 0.69 -11.44
C ALA A 78 -10.46 -0.34 -12.36
N ALA A 79 -10.67 -0.27 -13.68
CA ALA A 79 -9.94 -1.12 -14.62
C ALA A 79 -8.41 -0.88 -14.53
N ASN A 80 -7.96 0.38 -14.48
CA ASN A 80 -6.54 0.71 -14.35
C ASN A 80 -5.93 0.19 -13.03
N VAL A 81 -6.69 0.21 -11.93
CA VAL A 81 -6.25 -0.37 -10.65
C VAL A 81 -6.08 -1.88 -10.77
N VAL A 82 -7.02 -2.59 -11.43
CA VAL A 82 -6.88 -4.03 -11.69
C VAL A 82 -5.60 -4.31 -12.46
N ASP A 83 -5.38 -3.62 -13.59
CA ASP A 83 -4.21 -3.85 -14.45
C ASP A 83 -2.90 -3.58 -13.71
N THR A 84 -2.82 -2.44 -13.01
CA THR A 84 -1.58 -2.02 -12.36
C THR A 84 -1.26 -2.91 -11.16
N GLN A 85 -2.25 -3.19 -10.30
CA GLN A 85 -1.99 -3.93 -9.07
C GLN A 85 -1.83 -5.43 -9.29
N THR A 86 -2.45 -6.02 -10.32
CA THR A 86 -2.16 -7.42 -10.72
C THR A 86 -0.73 -7.57 -11.24
N PHE A 87 -0.22 -6.57 -11.96
CA PHE A 87 1.18 -6.55 -12.39
C PHE A 87 2.15 -6.38 -11.22
N GLU A 88 1.85 -5.53 -10.25
CA GLU A 88 2.64 -5.37 -9.03
C GLU A 88 2.63 -6.63 -8.16
N ILE A 89 1.49 -7.32 -8.03
CA ILE A 89 1.41 -8.65 -7.39
C ILE A 89 2.34 -9.63 -8.10
N SER A 90 2.30 -9.69 -9.42
CA SER A 90 3.16 -10.61 -10.20
C SER A 90 4.65 -10.34 -9.95
N LYS A 91 5.06 -9.07 -9.83
CA LYS A 91 6.44 -8.70 -9.45
C LYS A 91 6.79 -9.19 -8.04
N MET A 92 5.89 -8.99 -7.08
CA MET A 92 6.09 -9.45 -5.69
C MET A 92 6.22 -10.96 -5.59
N GLU A 93 5.38 -11.71 -6.31
CA GLU A 93 5.46 -13.17 -6.36
C GLU A 93 6.74 -13.66 -7.04
N ASN A 94 7.23 -12.94 -8.06
CA ASN A 94 8.54 -13.23 -8.67
C ASN A 94 9.67 -13.07 -7.65
N VAL A 95 9.67 -11.99 -6.86
CA VAL A 95 10.66 -11.81 -5.77
C VAL A 95 10.59 -12.99 -4.79
N TYR A 96 9.39 -13.45 -4.44
CA TYR A 96 9.19 -14.61 -3.58
C TYR A 96 9.88 -15.87 -4.13
N ARG A 97 9.64 -16.17 -5.41
CA ARG A 97 10.21 -17.35 -6.09
C ARG A 97 11.72 -17.26 -6.24
N GLU A 98 12.23 -16.12 -6.68
CA GLU A 98 13.65 -15.94 -6.98
C GLU A 98 14.52 -15.90 -5.72
N TYR A 99 14.02 -15.27 -4.65
CA TYR A 99 14.87 -14.88 -3.53
C TYR A 99 14.51 -15.50 -2.19
N LEU A 100 13.26 -15.93 -1.99
CA LEU A 100 12.81 -16.51 -0.71
C LEU A 100 12.66 -18.04 -0.78
N GLY A 101 12.92 -18.64 -1.96
CA GLY A 101 12.97 -20.09 -2.16
C GLY A 101 11.65 -20.80 -1.93
N LYS A 102 10.52 -20.09 -1.99
CA LYS A 102 9.17 -20.61 -1.76
C LYS A 102 8.20 -19.94 -2.71
N GLU A 103 7.22 -20.71 -3.21
CA GLU A 103 6.03 -20.10 -3.80
C GLU A 103 5.30 -19.29 -2.71
N TYR A 104 4.77 -18.13 -3.12
CA TYR A 104 3.88 -17.38 -2.25
C TYR A 104 2.63 -18.21 -1.98
N ILE A 105 2.33 -18.46 -0.71
CA ILE A 105 1.08 -19.08 -0.29
C ILE A 105 0.21 -17.97 0.27
N PRO A 106 -0.94 -17.66 -0.35
CA PRO A 106 -1.85 -16.64 0.15
C PRO A 106 -2.23 -16.93 1.60
N THR A 107 -1.75 -16.10 2.53
CA THR A 107 -2.21 -16.13 3.90
C THR A 107 -3.47 -15.29 4.00
N MET A 108 -4.59 -15.90 4.39
CA MET A 108 -5.90 -15.32 4.71
C MET A 108 -6.17 -13.94 4.07
N SER A 109 -6.95 -13.91 2.99
CA SER A 109 -7.39 -12.68 2.33
C SER A 109 -7.91 -11.68 3.36
N MET A 110 -7.15 -10.61 3.61
CA MET A 110 -7.75 -9.43 4.22
C MET A 110 -8.86 -9.03 3.24
N THR A 111 -10.10 -9.07 3.72
CA THR A 111 -11.25 -8.77 2.87
C THR A 111 -11.63 -7.34 3.21
N MET A 112 -11.71 -6.46 2.21
CA MET A 112 -12.22 -5.10 2.36
C MET A 112 -13.47 -5.12 3.23
N HIS A 113 -13.37 -4.67 4.48
CA HIS A 113 -14.50 -4.60 5.40
C HIS A 113 -15.51 -3.50 5.01
N ALA A 114 -15.37 -2.89 3.83
CA ALA A 114 -15.95 -1.59 3.51
C ALA A 114 -16.90 -1.56 2.30
N THR A 115 -16.97 -2.59 1.45
CA THR A 115 -17.92 -2.62 0.32
C THR A 115 -19.10 -3.58 0.50
N THR A 116 -19.11 -4.40 1.56
CA THR A 116 -20.16 -5.42 1.79
C THR A 116 -21.22 -5.05 2.82
N SER A 117 -21.08 -3.93 3.53
CA SER A 117 -22.00 -3.57 4.64
C SER A 117 -23.03 -2.49 4.30
N VAL A 118 -23.02 -1.94 3.08
CA VAL A 118 -23.98 -0.91 2.67
C VAL A 118 -24.51 -1.23 1.27
N ASP A 119 -25.83 -1.37 1.11
CA ASP A 119 -26.54 -1.58 -0.16
C ASP A 119 -26.53 -0.31 -1.03
N LEU A 120 -25.34 0.22 -1.33
CA LEU A 120 -25.14 1.34 -2.22
C LEU A 120 -25.12 0.83 -3.66
N LYS A 121 -25.80 1.56 -4.54
CA LYS A 121 -25.86 1.29 -5.98
C LYS A 121 -25.51 2.54 -6.77
N GLY A 122 -25.17 2.34 -8.03
CA GLY A 122 -24.81 3.40 -8.97
C GLY A 122 -23.80 4.39 -8.43
N ASP A 123 -23.98 5.69 -8.70
CA ASP A 123 -22.95 6.69 -8.38
C ASP A 123 -22.71 6.88 -6.87
N LYS A 124 -23.65 6.47 -6.00
CA LYS A 124 -23.40 6.41 -4.55
C LYS A 124 -22.37 5.34 -4.19
N LEU A 125 -22.45 4.17 -4.85
CA LEU A 125 -21.44 3.12 -4.73
C LEU A 125 -20.10 3.60 -5.28
N ALA A 126 -20.11 4.29 -6.43
CA ALA A 126 -18.91 4.86 -7.03
C ALA A 126 -18.19 5.82 -6.07
N LYS A 127 -18.94 6.74 -5.44
CA LYS A 127 -18.40 7.68 -4.44
C LYS A 127 -17.81 6.96 -3.23
N LYS A 128 -18.47 5.91 -2.75
CA LYS A 128 -17.97 5.10 -1.62
C LYS A 128 -16.66 4.40 -1.99
N TYR A 129 -16.64 3.72 -3.14
CA TYR A 129 -15.44 3.07 -3.67
C TYR A 129 -14.26 4.04 -3.77
N THR A 130 -14.45 5.23 -4.32
CA THR A 130 -13.40 6.25 -4.42
C THR A 130 -12.85 6.66 -3.05
N ASN A 131 -13.74 6.95 -2.09
CA ASN A 131 -13.30 7.34 -0.75
C ASN A 131 -12.51 6.22 -0.06
N ASP A 132 -12.99 4.98 -0.18
CA ASP A 132 -12.30 3.82 0.39
C ASP A 132 -10.94 3.60 -0.27
N MET A 133 -10.87 3.71 -1.60
CA MET A 133 -9.63 3.49 -2.34
C MET A 133 -8.58 4.56 -2.03
N ILE A 134 -8.99 5.81 -1.75
CA ILE A 134 -8.05 6.85 -1.25
C ILE A 134 -7.41 6.41 0.07
N VAL A 135 -8.20 5.93 1.02
CA VAL A 135 -7.68 5.48 2.34
C VAL A 135 -6.81 4.25 2.18
N HIS A 136 -7.24 3.30 1.36
CA HIS A 136 -6.50 2.08 1.03
C HIS A 136 -5.14 2.42 0.39
N HIS A 137 -5.10 3.30 -0.59
CA HIS A 137 -3.85 3.73 -1.21
C HIS A 137 -2.92 4.44 -0.23
N GLN A 138 -3.47 5.26 0.67
CA GLN A 138 -2.67 5.92 1.68
C GLN A 138 -1.97 4.93 2.62
N LYS A 139 -2.62 3.80 2.93
CA LYS A 139 -2.03 2.71 3.73
C LYS A 139 -0.84 2.07 3.00
N ALA A 140 -0.99 1.68 1.74
CA ALA A 140 0.11 1.12 0.95
C ALA A 140 1.29 2.10 0.80
N ILE A 141 1.03 3.40 0.58
CA ILE A 141 2.09 4.42 0.55
C ILE A 141 2.86 4.45 1.87
N ASN A 142 2.16 4.36 3.01
CA ASN A 142 2.80 4.41 4.32
C ASN A 142 3.63 3.15 4.57
N ILE A 143 3.10 1.95 4.25
CA ILE A 143 3.86 0.68 4.36
C ILE A 143 5.14 0.77 3.53
N SER A 144 5.05 1.23 2.27
CA SER A 144 6.22 1.37 1.39
C SER A 144 7.24 2.39 1.90
N LYS A 145 6.80 3.48 2.55
CA LYS A 145 7.71 4.46 3.18
C LYS A 145 8.43 3.87 4.39
N ASP A 146 7.69 3.20 5.28
CA ASP A 146 8.26 2.55 6.46
C ASP A 146 9.29 1.48 6.03
N TYR A 147 9.00 0.73 4.96
CA TYR A 147 9.91 -0.24 4.38
C TYR A 147 11.20 0.40 3.83
N ILE A 148 11.08 1.45 3.02
CA ILE A 148 12.23 2.19 2.46
C ILE A 148 13.11 2.75 3.58
N GLU A 149 12.53 3.29 4.64
CA GLU A 149 13.30 3.84 5.76
C GLU A 149 14.17 2.77 6.43
N ILE A 150 13.64 1.55 6.57
CA ILE A 150 14.41 0.41 7.09
C ILE A 150 15.53 0.02 6.13
N LEU A 151 15.26 -0.03 4.84
CA LEU A 151 16.28 -0.39 3.84
C LEU A 151 17.40 0.66 3.77
N ASP A 152 17.06 1.94 3.89
CA ASP A 152 18.04 3.03 3.97
C ASP A 152 18.93 2.91 5.23
N GLN A 153 18.39 2.41 6.34
CA GLN A 153 19.17 2.15 7.56
C GLN A 153 20.12 0.96 7.37
N ILE A 154 19.63 -0.15 6.80
CA ILE A 154 20.44 -1.34 6.49
C ILE A 154 21.58 -0.97 5.54
N ASN A 155 21.29 -0.25 4.46
CA ASN A 155 22.28 0.18 3.49
C ASN A 155 23.36 1.06 4.13
N LYS A 156 23.00 1.96 5.06
CA LYS A 156 23.99 2.75 5.80
C LYS A 156 24.90 1.89 6.69
N THR A 157 24.36 0.85 7.32
CA THR A 157 25.12 -0.06 8.18
C THR A 157 26.01 -1.02 7.40
N ASN A 158 25.53 -1.51 6.25
CA ASN A 158 26.22 -2.51 5.43
C ASN A 158 27.11 -1.89 4.34
N SER A 159 27.17 -0.55 4.27
CA SER A 159 28.04 0.18 3.36
C SER A 159 29.43 0.36 3.94
N ASN A 160 30.45 -0.06 3.20
CA ASN A 160 31.83 0.37 3.43
C ASN A 160 32.24 1.37 2.34
N LYS A 161 32.96 2.43 2.75
CA LYS A 161 33.59 3.36 1.81
C LYS A 161 35.04 2.96 1.62
N GLU A 162 35.38 2.56 0.41
CA GLU A 162 36.75 2.22 0.02
C GLU A 162 37.09 2.96 -1.28
N ASN A 163 38.20 3.72 -1.27
CA ASN A 163 38.69 4.46 -2.44
C ASN A 163 37.65 5.38 -3.13
N GLY A 164 36.69 5.93 -2.37
CA GLY A 164 35.63 6.79 -2.89
C GLY A 164 34.41 6.05 -3.45
N LEU A 165 34.40 4.72 -3.43
CA LEU A 165 33.25 3.88 -3.78
C LEU A 165 32.53 3.45 -2.50
N THR A 166 31.20 3.45 -2.55
CA THR A 166 30.36 2.84 -1.51
C THR A 166 30.02 1.42 -1.97
N ILE A 167 30.45 0.41 -1.22
CA ILE A 167 30.13 -0.99 -1.47
C ILE A 167 29.06 -1.41 -0.47
N THR A 168 27.86 -1.73 -0.96
CA THR A 168 26.77 -2.31 -0.18
C THR A 168 26.70 -3.81 -0.43
N ASN A 169 26.93 -4.61 0.61
CA ASN A 169 26.61 -6.04 0.57
C ASN A 169 25.17 -6.22 1.07
N SER A 170 24.21 -6.24 0.15
CA SER A 170 22.79 -6.43 0.41
C SER A 170 22.24 -7.62 -0.36
N HIS A 171 21.25 -8.29 0.20
CA HIS A 171 20.47 -9.33 -0.46
C HIS A 171 19.80 -8.75 -1.73
N PRO A 172 19.91 -9.36 -2.93
CA PRO A 172 19.37 -8.78 -4.18
C PRO A 172 17.86 -8.47 -4.17
N ALA A 173 17.12 -9.18 -3.32
CA ALA A 173 15.71 -8.91 -3.05
C ALA A 173 15.45 -7.53 -2.43
N LEU A 174 16.39 -6.97 -1.68
CA LEU A 174 16.29 -5.62 -1.12
C LEU A 174 16.21 -4.58 -2.22
N ASP A 175 17.12 -4.62 -3.19
CA ASP A 175 17.12 -3.67 -4.31
C ASP A 175 15.84 -3.77 -5.14
N SER A 176 15.44 -5.01 -5.45
CA SER A 176 14.22 -5.28 -6.22
C SER A 176 12.97 -4.74 -5.54
N THR A 177 12.86 -4.94 -4.22
CA THR A 177 11.70 -4.47 -3.44
C THR A 177 11.78 -2.99 -3.08
N TYR A 178 12.97 -2.40 -3.00
CA TYR A 178 13.16 -0.96 -2.83
C TYR A 178 12.59 -0.18 -4.02
N GLU A 179 12.94 -0.60 -5.24
CA GLU A 179 12.40 0.02 -6.45
C GLU A 179 10.90 -0.23 -6.61
N LEU A 180 10.41 -1.42 -6.25
CA LEU A 180 8.98 -1.69 -6.22
C LEU A 180 8.24 -0.77 -5.23
N ALA A 181 8.75 -0.59 -4.01
CA ALA A 181 8.15 0.28 -3.00
C ALA A 181 8.08 1.74 -3.48
N LYS A 182 9.13 2.23 -4.16
CA LYS A 182 9.14 3.55 -4.80
C LYS A 182 8.10 3.67 -5.92
N GLN A 183 7.95 2.64 -6.74
CA GLN A 183 6.93 2.58 -7.78
C GLN A 183 5.53 2.67 -7.18
N ILE A 184 5.24 1.86 -6.15
CA ILE A 184 3.95 1.87 -5.42
C ILE A 184 3.66 3.27 -4.87
N ILE A 185 4.63 3.91 -4.20
CA ILE A 185 4.46 5.28 -3.68
C ILE A 185 4.10 6.25 -4.81
N THR A 186 4.81 6.17 -5.94
CA THR A 186 4.64 7.09 -7.06
C THR A 186 3.28 6.92 -7.72
N THR A 187 2.90 5.68 -8.02
CA THR A 187 1.63 5.35 -8.67
C THR A 187 0.45 5.71 -7.78
N GLN A 188 0.43 5.21 -6.54
CA GLN A 188 -0.72 5.39 -5.66
C GLN A 188 -0.90 6.84 -5.20
N THR A 189 0.19 7.63 -5.14
CA THR A 189 0.08 9.08 -4.90
C THR A 189 -0.68 9.77 -6.05
N LYS A 190 -0.33 9.46 -7.31
CA LYS A 190 -1.02 10.03 -8.48
C LYS A 190 -2.48 9.59 -8.55
N GLU A 191 -2.76 8.33 -8.22
CA GLU A 191 -4.13 7.82 -8.18
C GLU A 191 -4.98 8.53 -7.13
N ILE A 192 -4.42 8.79 -5.94
CA ILE A 192 -5.09 9.61 -4.91
C ILE A 192 -5.36 11.03 -5.42
N GLU A 193 -4.41 11.67 -6.11
CA GLU A 193 -4.59 13.02 -6.66
C GLU A 193 -5.73 13.05 -7.68
N VAL A 194 -5.78 12.07 -8.60
CA VAL A 194 -6.87 11.91 -9.57
C VAL A 194 -8.20 11.77 -8.85
N MET A 195 -8.31 10.85 -7.89
CA MET A 195 -9.55 10.59 -7.15
C MET A 195 -10.03 11.81 -6.35
N LYS A 196 -9.11 12.56 -5.73
CA LYS A 196 -9.43 13.81 -5.01
C LYS A 196 -9.92 14.93 -5.93
N GLY A 197 -9.55 14.89 -7.21
CA GLY A 197 -10.00 15.85 -8.22
C GLY A 197 -11.44 15.63 -8.70
N TRP A 198 -12.04 14.48 -8.41
CA TRP A 198 -13.38 14.17 -8.89
C TRP A 198 -14.48 14.89 -8.11
N LYS A 199 -15.53 15.27 -8.85
CA LYS A 199 -16.77 15.82 -8.29
C LYS A 199 -17.86 14.75 -8.38
N PHE A 200 -18.48 14.46 -7.24
CA PHE A 200 -19.58 13.50 -7.07
C PHE A 200 -20.82 14.18 -6.53
#